data_AF-A0A836EXD9-F1
#
_entry.id   AF-A0A836EXD9-F1
#
_cell.length_a   1.000
_cell.length_b   1.000
_cell.length_c   1.000
_cell.angle_alpha   90.00
_cell.angle_beta   90.00
_cell.angle_gamma   90.00
#
_symmetry.space_group_name_H-M   'P 1'
#
loop_
_entity.id
_entity.type
_entity.pdbx_description
1 polymer ?
#
loop_
_entity_poly.entity_id
_entity_poly.type
_entity_poly.pdbx_seq_one_letter_code
_entity_poly.pdbx_strand_id
1 'polypeptide(L)' 'MSWTADEFGTQVSGSHIPTPPPIPPAIQRALEWIAKQPTTPEPIEKNNPTQNAVPRSDNRQFRLSSNKRN' A
#
# COMPACT_ATOMS: atom_id res chain seq x y z
N MET A 1 -17.98 29.49 -14.10
CA MET A 1 -17.12 28.72 -15.02
C MET A 1 -15.72 29.25 -14.80
N SER A 2 -14.79 28.39 -14.38
CA SER A 2 -13.39 28.73 -14.15
C SER A 2 -12.51 27.65 -14.77
N TRP A 3 -11.37 28.10 -15.25
CA TRP A 3 -10.42 27.30 -16.03
C TRP A 3 -9.03 27.58 -15.49
N THR A 4 -8.30 26.52 -15.16
CA THR A 4 -6.93 26.58 -14.65
C THR A 4 -6.07 25.61 -15.45
N ALA A 5 -4.91 26.08 -15.90
CA ALA A 5 -3.90 25.24 -16.55
C ALA A 5 -2.61 25.29 -15.72
N ASP A 6 -2.32 24.19 -15.05
CA ASP A 6 -1.11 23.98 -14.25
C ASP A 6 -0.36 22.72 -14.72
N GLU A 7 0.62 22.28 -13.93
CA GLU A 7 1.44 21.08 -14.21
C GLU A 7 0.62 19.78 -14.25
N PHE A 8 -0.58 19.75 -13.65
CA PHE A 8 -1.51 18.61 -13.71
C PHE A 8 -2.48 18.72 -14.89
N GLY A 9 -2.26 19.69 -15.79
CA GLY A 9 -3.02 19.88 -17.02
C GLY A 9 -4.16 20.89 -16.84
N THR A 10 -5.19 20.73 -17.67
CA THR A 10 -6.33 21.64 -17.69
C THR A 10 -7.44 21.16 -16.75
N GLN A 11 -7.72 21.96 -15.72
CA GLN A 11 -8.81 21.75 -14.78
C GLN A 11 -9.97 22.70 -15.11
N VAL A 12 -11.14 22.16 -15.38
CA VAL A 12 -12.35 22.95 -15.69
C VAL A 12 -13.36 22.77 -14.56
N SER A 13 -13.83 23.87 -13.99
CA SER A 13 -14.89 23.85 -12.99
C SER A 13 -16.09 24.68 -13.44
N GLY A 14 -17.28 24.08 -13.38
CA GLY A 14 -18.54 24.73 -13.72
C GLY A 14 -19.73 23.80 -13.51
N SER A 15 -20.93 24.37 -13.42
CA SER A 15 -22.17 23.62 -13.16
C SER A 15 -22.56 22.59 -14.23
N HIS A 16 -21.87 22.59 -15.37
CA HIS A 16 -22.06 21.64 -16.48
C HIS A 16 -21.03 20.50 -16.50
N ILE A 17 -20.08 20.48 -15.57
CA ILE A 17 -19.12 19.37 -15.44
C ILE A 17 -19.82 18.20 -14.75
N PRO A 18 -19.68 16.95 -15.27
CA PRO A 18 -20.30 15.79 -14.64
C PRO A 18 -19.73 15.63 -13.23
N THR A 19 -20.59 15.76 -12.23
CA THR A 19 -20.25 15.37 -10.87
C THR A 19 -20.24 13.85 -10.79
N PRO A 20 -19.23 13.23 -10.16
CA PRO A 20 -19.27 11.79 -9.91
C PRO A 20 -20.52 11.44 -9.10
N PRO A 21 -21.09 10.24 -9.29
CA PRO A 21 -22.25 9.82 -8.52
C PRO A 21 -21.92 9.80 -7.02
N PRO A 22 -22.91 10.07 -6.15
CA PRO A 22 -22.71 9.97 -4.71
C PRO A 22 -22.33 8.54 -4.31
N ILE A 23 -21.61 8.41 -3.19
CA ILE A 23 -21.21 7.11 -2.64
C ILE A 23 -22.47 6.28 -2.33
N PRO A 24 -22.55 5.01 -2.76
CA PRO A 24 -23.67 4.13 -2.45
C PRO A 24 -23.91 3.96 -0.93
N PRO A 25 -25.17 3.91 -0.47
CA PRO A 25 -25.50 3.83 0.97
C PRO A 25 -25.03 2.52 1.63
N ALA A 26 -24.77 1.47 0.85
CA ALA A 26 -24.18 0.23 1.38
C ALA A 26 -22.71 0.44 1.79
N ILE A 27 -21.94 1.18 1.00
CA ILE A 27 -20.53 1.46 1.27
C ILE A 27 -20.42 2.38 2.48
N GLN A 28 -21.27 3.42 2.55
CA GLN A 28 -21.30 4.32 3.71
C GLN A 28 -21.59 3.55 5.01
N ARG A 29 -22.58 2.64 5.00
CA ARG A 29 -22.88 1.78 6.16
C ARG A 29 -21.73 0.85 6.52
N ALA A 30 -21.05 0.28 5.53
CA ALA A 30 -19.89 -0.57 5.77
C ALA A 30 -18.74 0.21 6.43
N LEU A 31 -18.46 1.44 5.97
CA LEU A 31 -17.43 2.31 6.58
C LEU A 31 -17.78 2.67 8.02
N GLU A 32 -19.04 3.04 8.29
CA GLU A 32 -19.51 3.29 9.66
C GLU A 32 -19.41 2.05 10.55
N TRP A 33 -19.68 0.87 10.00
CA TRP A 33 -19.56 -0.39 10.74
C TRP A 33 -18.11 -0.70 11.09
N ILE A 34 -17.18 -0.56 10.13
CA ILE A 34 -15.73 -0.73 10.34
C ILE A 34 -15.23 0.25 11.40
N ALA A 35 -15.63 1.53 11.32
CA ALA A 35 -15.21 2.56 12.28
C ALA A 35 -15.69 2.30 13.71
N LYS A 36 -16.80 1.57 13.88
CA LYS A 36 -17.34 1.18 15.20
C LYS A 36 -16.71 -0.10 15.74
N GLN A 37 -16.01 -0.88 14.91
CA GLN A 37 -15.36 -2.09 15.40
C GLN A 37 -14.16 -1.72 16.27
N PRO A 38 -13.90 -2.46 17.37
CA PRO A 38 -12.64 -2.33 18.07
C PRO A 38 -11.50 -2.60 17.08
N THR A 39 -10.41 -1.81 17.16
CA THR A 39 -9.21 -2.16 16.42
C THR A 39 -8.78 -3.55 16.88
N THR A 40 -8.62 -4.47 15.93
CA THR A 40 -7.98 -5.75 16.26
C THR A 40 -6.59 -5.39 16.77
N PRO A 41 -6.22 -5.78 18.01
CA PRO A 41 -4.85 -5.59 18.45
C PRO A 41 -3.96 -6.30 17.43
N GLU A 42 -2.94 -5.60 16.93
CA GLU A 42 -1.95 -6.23 16.06
C GLU A 42 -1.51 -7.53 16.74
N PRO A 43 -1.63 -8.69 16.09
CA PRO A 43 -1.04 -9.89 16.62
C PRO A 43 0.45 -9.59 16.76
N ILE A 44 0.92 -9.45 17.99
CA ILE A 44 2.34 -9.49 18.34
C ILE A 44 2.86 -10.85 17.85
N GLU A 45 3.27 -10.90 16.59
CA GLU A 45 3.95 -12.04 15.97
C GLU A 45 5.27 -12.23 16.71
N LYS A 46 5.25 -13.07 17.75
CA LYS A 46 6.42 -13.31 18.60
C LYS A 46 7.62 -13.92 17.86
N ASN A 47 7.54 -14.23 16.56
CA ASN A 47 8.61 -14.95 15.85
C ASN A 47 8.38 -15.10 14.33
N ASN A 48 7.82 -14.11 13.62
CA ASN A 48 7.73 -14.20 12.15
C ASN A 48 8.54 -13.08 11.49
N PRO A 49 9.66 -13.38 10.81
CA PRO A 49 10.32 -12.38 9.98
C PRO A 49 9.41 -12.10 8.77
N THR A 50 9.10 -10.82 8.59
CA THR A 50 8.23 -10.26 7.55
C THR A 50 8.48 -10.89 6.18
N GLN A 51 7.49 -11.61 5.65
CA GLN A 51 7.57 -12.36 4.38
C GLN A 51 7.70 -11.46 3.12
N ASN A 52 7.66 -10.13 3.28
CA ASN A 52 7.87 -9.14 2.21
C ASN A 52 9.25 -8.47 2.24
N ALA A 53 10.16 -8.90 3.12
CA ALA A 53 11.54 -8.42 3.07
C ALA A 53 12.29 -9.15 1.94
N VAL A 54 12.75 -8.40 0.94
CA VAL A 54 13.70 -8.88 -0.07
C VAL A 54 14.86 -9.54 0.67
N PRO A 55 15.13 -10.85 0.52
CA PRO A 55 16.27 -11.45 1.19
C PRO A 55 17.52 -10.82 0.61
N ARG A 56 18.30 -10.12 1.44
CA ARG A 56 19.67 -9.72 1.07
C ARG A 56 20.44 -11.01 0.84
N SER A 57 20.66 -11.36 -0.43
CA SER A 57 21.59 -12.39 -0.85
C SER A 57 23.01 -11.94 -0.48
N ASP A 58 23.42 -12.24 0.74
CA ASP A 58 24.81 -12.12 1.17
C ASP A 58 25.61 -13.22 0.47
N ASN A 59 26.34 -12.84 -0.58
CA ASN A 59 27.25 -13.69 -1.38
C ASN A 59 28.47 -14.18 -0.57
N ARG A 60 28.26 -14.88 0.54
CA ARG A 60 29.33 -15.49 1.36
C ARG A 60 29.65 -16.95 1.01
N GLN A 61 29.11 -17.48 -0.09
CA GLN A 61 29.32 -18.88 -0.49
C GLN A 61 30.47 -19.14 -1.47
N PHE A 62 31.26 -18.13 -1.85
CA PHE A 62 32.53 -18.39 -2.56
C PHE A 62 33.73 -18.39 -1.61
N ARG A 63 33.76 -19.35 -0.67
CA ARG A 63 35.05 -19.79 -0.10
C ARG A 63 35.34 -21.19 -0.64
N LEU A 64 36.15 -21.20 -1.69
CA LEU A 64 36.74 -22.40 -2.28
C LEU A 64 37.44 -23.19 -1.16
N SER A 65 36.93 -24.39 -0.86
CA SER A 65 37.60 -25.33 0.03
C SER A 65 38.93 -25.73 -0.61
N SER A 66 40.03 -25.18 -0.11
CA SER A 66 41.38 -25.59 -0.53
C SER A 66 41.67 -26.98 0.02
N ASN A 67 41.57 -27.99 -0.84
CA ASN A 67 41.90 -29.38 -0.56
C ASN A 67 43.35 -29.51 -0.07
N LYS A 68 43.55 -29.96 1.17
CA LYS A 68 44.86 -30.25 1.76
C LYS A 68 45.26 -31.67 1.36
N ARG A 69 46.16 -31.76 0.37
CA ARG A 69 46.84 -32.99 -0.03
C ARG A 69 47.69 -33.52 1.13
N ASN A 70 47.58 -34.81 1.44
CA ASN A 70 48.61 -35.62 2.09
C ASN A 70 48.66 -36.97 1.39
#